data_AF-A0A4R5EWZ5-F1
#
_entry.id   AF-A0A4R5EWZ5-F1
#
_cell.length_a   1.000
_cell.length_b   1.000
_cell.length_c   1.000
_cell.angle_alpha   90.00
_cell.angle_beta   90.00
_cell.angle_gamma   90.00
#
_symmetry.space_group_name_H-M   'P 1'
#
loop_
_entity.id
_entity.type
_entity.pdbx_description
1 polymer ?
#
loop_
_entity_poly.entity_id
_entity_poly.type
_entity_poly.pdbx_seq_one_letter_code
_entity_poly.pdbx_strand_id
1 'polypeptide(L)'
;MPYGILQRARFRKNRGAQDVVAGLPRAGDSRLSKLIAGHEALATTLHDAIETAGKAGDEVSAGMLIDRLEWHEKELWMMKASRS
;
A
#
# COMPACT_ATOMS: atom_id res chain seq x y z
N MET A 1 -22.16 -11.75 -18.57
CA MET A 1 -21.65 -10.43 -18.14
C MET A 1 -20.19 -10.56 -17.68
N PRO A 2 -19.19 -10.04 -18.41
CA PRO A 2 -17.77 -10.23 -18.06
C PRO A 2 -17.31 -9.21 -17.02
N TYR A 3 -17.45 -9.53 -15.73
CA TYR A 3 -17.06 -8.66 -14.61
C TYR A 3 -15.54 -8.38 -14.50
N GLY A 4 -14.69 -9.04 -15.29
CA GLY A 4 -13.23 -8.96 -15.17
C GLY A 4 -12.55 -7.71 -15.74
N ILE A 5 -13.13 -7.06 -16.75
CA ILE A 5 -12.49 -5.91 -17.44
C ILE A 5 -12.67 -4.63 -16.61
N LEU A 6 -13.82 -4.47 -15.95
CA LEU A 6 -14.14 -3.29 -15.14
C LEU A 6 -13.38 -3.28 -13.81
N GLN A 7 -13.17 -4.44 -13.18
CA GLN A 7 -12.34 -4.57 -11.96
C GLN A 7 -10.91 -4.06 -12.21
N ARG A 8 -10.32 -4.46 -13.35
CA ARG A 8 -8.95 -4.09 -13.72
C ARG A 8 -8.81 -2.61 -14.08
N ALA A 9 -9.84 -2.01 -14.67
CA ALA A 9 -9.89 -0.57 -14.95
C ALA A 9 -10.06 0.25 -13.66
N ARG A 10 -10.91 -0.20 -12.73
CA ARG A 10 -11.15 0.46 -11.44
C ARG A 10 -9.91 0.42 -10.54
N PHE A 11 -9.24 -0.73 -10.49
CA PHE A 11 -7.97 -0.87 -9.78
C PHE A 11 -6.88 0.05 -10.35
N ARG A 12 -6.83 0.22 -11.69
CA ARG A 12 -5.89 1.15 -12.33
C ARG A 12 -6.16 2.60 -11.95
N LYS A 13 -7.43 3.00 -11.84
CA LYS A 13 -7.83 4.37 -11.49
C LYS A 13 -7.48 4.74 -10.04
N ASN A 14 -7.52 3.77 -9.12
CA ASN A 14 -7.23 3.99 -7.69
C ASN A 14 -5.77 3.67 -7.32
N ARG A 15 -4.91 3.33 -8.29
CA ARG A 15 -3.53 2.92 -8.04
C ARG A 15 -2.65 4.16 -7.87
N GLY A 16 -2.37 4.55 -6.62
CA GLY A 16 -1.36 5.56 -6.29
C GLY A 16 0.09 5.09 -6.48
N ALA A 17 0.33 3.79 -6.63
CA ALA A 17 1.66 3.20 -6.82
C ALA A 17 2.05 3.08 -8.31
N GLN A 18 3.22 3.63 -8.66
CA GLN A 18 3.75 3.71 -10.03
C GLN A 18 3.96 2.33 -10.69
N ASP A 19 3.44 2.16 -11.91
CA ASP A 19 3.73 1.02 -12.78
C ASP A 19 5.00 1.34 -13.59
N VAL A 20 6.14 0.79 -13.18
CA VAL A 20 7.43 1.06 -13.85
C VAL A 20 7.78 -0.09 -14.79
N VAL A 21 7.46 0.08 -16.07
CA VAL A 21 7.92 -0.82 -17.14
C VAL A 21 8.70 -0.04 -18.18
N ALA A 22 10.01 0.17 -17.94
CA ALA A 22 11.09 0.25 -18.94
C ALA A 22 12.40 0.69 -18.24
N GLY A 23 13.44 -0.14 -18.32
CA GLY A 23 14.79 0.18 -17.84
C GLY A 23 15.02 -0.21 -16.39
N LEU A 24 15.54 -1.41 -16.17
CA LEU A 24 15.85 -1.93 -14.84
C LEU A 24 17.31 -1.54 -14.49
N PRO A 25 17.56 -0.49 -13.67
CA PRO A 25 18.90 -0.29 -13.15
C PRO A 25 19.29 -1.49 -12.29
N ARG A 26 20.47 -2.01 -12.58
CA ARG A 26 21.07 -3.20 -12.01
C ARG A 26 21.52 -2.89 -10.57
N ALA A 27 20.62 -3.03 -9.58
CA ALA A 27 20.99 -3.13 -8.17
C ALA A 27 19.78 -3.53 -7.32
N GLY A 28 19.96 -4.51 -6.42
CA GLY A 28 18.93 -4.95 -5.46
C GLY A 28 18.42 -3.82 -4.56
N ASP A 29 19.27 -2.84 -4.24
CA ASP A 29 18.95 -1.71 -3.36
C ASP A 29 17.87 -0.78 -3.94
N SER A 30 17.81 -0.62 -5.26
CA SER A 30 16.80 0.21 -5.91
C SER A 30 15.39 -0.41 -5.87
N ARG A 31 15.29 -1.73 -5.70
CA ARG A 31 14.01 -2.44 -5.57
C ARG A 31 13.48 -2.37 -4.13
N LEU A 32 14.34 -2.59 -3.14
CA LEU A 32 14.00 -2.43 -1.72
C LEU A 32 13.57 -1.00 -1.40
N SER A 33 14.29 0.00 -1.92
CA SER A 33 13.93 1.41 -1.73
C SER A 33 12.55 1.75 -2.31
N LYS A 34 12.21 1.21 -3.49
CA LYS A 34 10.86 1.37 -4.09
C LYS A 34 9.80 0.61 -3.31
N LEU A 35 10.12 -0.55 -2.76
CA LEU A 35 9.20 -1.35 -1.96
C LEU A 35 8.87 -0.64 -0.64
N ILE A 36 9.88 -0.06 0.02
CA ILE A 36 9.73 0.78 1.21
C ILE A 36 8.83 1.99 0.89
N ALA A 37 9.11 2.71 -0.20
CA ALA A 37 8.28 3.85 -0.62
C ALA A 37 6.81 3.45 -0.92
N GLY A 38 6.60 2.25 -1.48
CA GLY A 38 5.26 1.71 -1.70
C GLY A 38 4.52 1.38 -0.40
N HIS A 39 5.21 0.83 0.60
CA HIS A 39 4.64 0.54 1.92
C HIS A 39 4.34 1.82 2.71
N GLU A 40 5.19 2.84 2.61
CA GLU A 40 4.95 4.17 3.22
C GLU A 40 3.71 4.84 2.61
N ALA A 41 3.55 4.79 1.29
CA ALA A 41 2.36 5.31 0.62
C ALA A 41 1.07 4.56 1.04
N LEU A 42 1.16 3.24 1.24
CA LEU A 42 0.04 2.44 1.76
C LEU A 42 -0.29 2.79 3.21
N ALA A 43 0.72 2.99 4.06
CA ALA A 43 0.51 3.39 5.46
C ALA A 43 -0.20 4.76 5.55
N THR A 44 0.22 5.74 4.75
CA THR A 44 -0.48 7.05 4.68
C THR A 44 -1.93 6.89 4.20
N THR A 45 -2.15 6.10 3.15
CA THR A 45 -3.51 5.86 2.62
C THR A 45 -4.40 5.16 3.65
N LEU A 46 -3.84 4.22 4.44
CA LEU A 46 -4.55 3.53 5.51
C LEU A 46 -4.88 4.48 6.67
N HIS A 47 -3.99 5.39 7.05
CA HIS A 47 -4.29 6.43 8.03
C HIS A 47 -5.48 7.31 7.61
N ASP A 48 -5.49 7.79 6.37
CA ASP A 48 -6.59 8.60 5.84
C ASP A 48 -7.91 7.81 5.79
N ALA A 49 -7.83 6.51 5.45
CA ALA A 49 -8.98 5.62 5.42
C ALA A 49 -9.54 5.34 6.82
N ILE A 50 -8.68 5.14 7.83
CA ILE A 50 -9.08 4.97 9.24
C ILE A 50 -9.76 6.23 9.76
N GLU A 51 -9.21 7.41 9.48
CA GLU A 51 -9.83 8.69 9.87
C GLU A 51 -11.21 8.87 9.22
N THR A 52 -11.33 8.49 7.94
CA THR A 52 -12.60 8.54 7.22
C THR A 52 -13.62 7.56 7.77
N ALA A 53 -13.21 6.33 8.10
CA ALA A 53 -14.07 5.31 8.71
C ALA A 53 -14.53 5.72 10.12
N GLY A 54 -13.63 6.32 10.92
CA GLY A 54 -13.97 6.88 12.23
C GLY A 54 -14.98 8.02 12.15
N LYS A 55 -14.84 8.94 11.19
CA LYS A 55 -15.83 10.01 10.94
C LYS A 55 -17.20 9.49 10.50
N ALA A 56 -17.23 8.33 9.83
CA ALA A 56 -18.46 7.67 9.40
C ALA A 56 -19.12 6.84 10.52
N GLY A 57 -18.48 6.71 11.69
CA GLY A 57 -18.97 5.89 12.80
C GLY A 57 -18.88 4.38 12.55
N ASP A 58 -18.08 3.95 11.58
CA ASP A 58 -17.88 2.53 11.25
C ASP A 58 -16.64 1.99 11.97
N GLU A 59 -16.81 1.69 13.25
CA GLU A 59 -15.76 1.20 14.15
C GLU A 59 -15.22 -0.18 13.73
N VAL A 60 -16.04 -1.01 13.07
CA VAL A 60 -15.61 -2.34 12.59
C VAL A 60 -14.66 -2.20 11.41
N SER A 61 -14.99 -1.36 10.43
CA SER A 61 -14.10 -1.07 9.31
C SER A 61 -12.82 -0.36 9.79
N ALA A 62 -12.92 0.54 10.78
CA ALA A 62 -11.74 1.18 11.36
C ALA A 62 -10.80 0.17 12.03
N GLY A 63 -11.33 -0.77 12.82
CA GLY A 63 -10.53 -1.83 13.45
C GLY A 63 -9.80 -2.71 12.44
N MET A 64 -10.49 -3.17 11.39
CA MET A 64 -9.86 -3.98 10.33
C MET A 64 -8.75 -3.23 9.58
N LEU A 65 -8.90 -1.91 9.41
CA LEU A 65 -7.89 -1.07 8.77
C LEU A 65 -6.68 -0.82 9.68
N ILE A 66 -6.89 -0.73 11.00
CA ILE A 66 -5.82 -0.62 12.00
C ILE A 66 -4.98 -1.90 12.04
N ASP A 67 -5.60 -3.08 12.11
CA ASP A 67 -4.89 -4.36 12.05
C ASP A 67 -4.06 -4.48 10.76
N ARG A 68 -4.60 -3.94 9.66
CA ARG A 68 -3.90 -3.91 8.37
C ARG A 68 -2.72 -2.94 8.38
N LEU A 69 -2.84 -1.80 9.04
CA LEU A 69 -1.77 -0.82 9.20
C LEU A 69 -0.60 -1.40 10.02
N GLU A 70 -0.87 -2.06 11.15
CA GLU A 70 0.17 -2.70 11.98
C GLU A 70 1.00 -3.71 11.18
N TRP A 71 0.35 -4.50 10.30
CA TRP A 71 1.07 -5.41 9.42
C TRP A 71 2.02 -4.66 8.47
N HIS A 72 1.56 -3.59 7.85
CA HIS A 72 2.39 -2.81 6.92
C HIS A 72 3.55 -2.09 7.61
N GLU A 73 3.38 -1.66 8.86
CA GLU A 73 4.46 -1.08 9.68
C GLU A 73 5.49 -2.13 10.10
N LYS A 74 5.04 -3.34 10.46
CA LYS A 74 5.94 -4.46 10.78
C LYS A 74 6.80 -4.86 9.57
N GLU A 75 6.21 -4.96 8.39
CA GLU A 75 6.94 -5.23 7.14
C GLU A 75 7.97 -4.12 6.85
N LEU A 76 7.61 -2.86 7.08
CA LEU A 76 8.53 -1.72 6.97
C LEU A 76 9.71 -1.82 7.93
N TRP A 77 9.46 -2.18 9.18
CA TRP A 77 10.51 -2.38 10.18
C TRP A 77 11.45 -3.51 9.78
N MET A 78 10.92 -4.65 9.31
CA MET A 78 11.73 -5.78 8.84
C MET A 78 12.57 -5.43 7.61
N MET A 79 12.02 -4.67 6.66
CA MET A 79 12.77 -4.18 5.49
C MET A 79 13.84 -3.15 5.87
N LYS A 80 13.56 -2.27 6.84
CA LYS A 80 14.55 -1.31 7.39
C LYS A 80 15.66 -2.04 8.15
N ALA A 81 15.33 -3.12 8.87
CA ALA A 81 16.30 -3.97 9.56
C ALA A 81 17.16 -4.79 8.60
N SER A 82 16.60 -5.30 7.50
CA SER A 82 17.36 -6.05 6.48
C SER A 82 18.37 -5.18 5.70
N ARG A 83 18.35 -3.86 5.90
CA ARG A 83 19.30 -2.91 5.31
C ARG A 83 20.53 -2.63 6.21
N SER A 84 20.58 -3.18 7.43
CA SER A 84 21.78 -3.19 8.28
C SER A 84 22.66 -4.39 7.96
#